data_AF-A0A7S4J6I7-F1
#
_entry.id   AF-A0A7S4J6I7-F1
#
_cell.length_a   1.000
_cell.length_b   1.000
_cell.length_c   1.000
_cell.angle_alpha   90.00
_cell.angle_beta   90.00
_cell.angle_gamma   90.00
#
_symmetry.space_group_name_H-M   'P 1'
#
loop_
_entity.id
_entity.type
_entity.pdbx_description
1 polymer ?
#
loop_
_entity_poly.entity_id
_entity_poly.type
_entity_poly.pdbx_seq_one_letter_code
_entity_poly.pdbx_strand_id
1 'polypeptide(L)'
;LIASGFGKGVAHAEKSGYNDGHELGQRKGHELGRELGIYRGRVDALIAVYDAHPQSCSDRMQKTLAALRIALAGIELRDPLDQESFDALDRARSKLRMVDAWLAGGRARPAPAAASGSRPPDLSF
;
A
#
# COMPACT_ATOMS: atom_id res chain seq x y z
N LEU A 1 -2.88 23.34 -52.08
CA LEU A 1 -1.90 22.47 -51.39
C LEU A 1 -1.82 22.76 -49.89
N ILE A 2 -1.60 24.01 -49.46
CA ILE A 2 -1.51 24.38 -48.03
C ILE A 2 -2.78 24.04 -47.23
N ALA A 3 -3.97 24.34 -47.75
CA ALA A 3 -5.24 24.03 -47.06
C ALA A 3 -5.46 22.51 -46.85
N SER A 4 -5.02 21.68 -47.80
CA SER A 4 -5.10 20.21 -47.68
C SER A 4 -4.11 19.67 -46.65
N GLY A 5 -2.90 20.24 -46.58
CA GLY A 5 -1.91 19.91 -45.56
C GLY A 5 -2.38 20.31 -44.15
N PHE A 6 -2.96 21.50 -44.01
CA PHE A 6 -3.52 21.97 -42.74
C PHE A 6 -4.64 21.07 -42.22
N GLY A 7 -5.62 20.71 -43.07
CA GLY A 7 -6.72 19.82 -42.66
C GLY A 7 -6.23 18.43 -42.24
N LYS A 8 -5.22 17.87 -42.94
CA LYS A 8 -4.59 16.60 -42.54
C LYS A 8 -3.87 16.72 -41.21
N GLY A 9 -3.20 17.84 -40.96
CA GLY A 9 -2.52 18.13 -39.70
C GLY A 9 -3.49 18.17 -38.52
N VAL A 10 -4.61 18.89 -38.67
CA VAL A 10 -5.66 18.99 -37.63
C VAL A 10 -6.26 17.62 -37.33
N ALA A 11 -6.69 16.87 -38.35
CA ALA A 11 -7.27 15.55 -38.16
C ALA A 11 -6.28 14.56 -37.50
N HIS A 12 -4.99 14.66 -37.83
CA HIS A 12 -3.96 13.85 -37.19
C HIS A 12 -3.76 14.24 -35.71
N ALA A 13 -3.71 15.53 -35.41
CA ALA A 13 -3.56 16.01 -34.03
C ALA A 13 -4.75 15.61 -33.15
N GLU A 14 -5.98 15.72 -33.65
CA GLU A 14 -7.19 15.27 -32.93
C GLU A 14 -7.14 13.77 -32.62
N LYS A 15 -6.78 12.95 -33.62
CA LYS A 15 -6.65 11.50 -33.44
C LYS A 15 -5.56 11.15 -32.43
N SER A 16 -4.40 11.81 -32.52
CA SER A 16 -3.30 11.58 -31.58
C SER A 16 -3.72 11.95 -30.16
N GLY A 17 -4.27 13.16 -29.97
CA GLY A 17 -4.68 13.64 -28.65
C GLY A 17 -5.73 12.74 -28.00
N TYR A 18 -6.69 12.21 -28.77
CA TYR A 18 -7.65 11.24 -28.27
C TYR A 18 -6.98 9.95 -27.80
N ASN A 19 -6.10 9.37 -28.61
CA ASN A 19 -5.40 8.13 -28.28
C ASN A 19 -4.53 8.30 -27.03
N ASP A 20 -3.75 9.39 -26.97
CA ASP A 20 -2.85 9.68 -25.87
C ASP A 20 -3.64 9.89 -24.56
N GLY A 21 -4.74 10.64 -24.62
CA GLY A 21 -5.61 10.85 -23.46
C GLY A 21 -6.28 9.57 -22.98
N HIS A 22 -6.75 8.73 -23.90
CA HIS A 22 -7.37 7.45 -23.59
C HIS A 22 -6.38 6.46 -22.94
N GLU A 23 -5.18 6.32 -23.51
CA GLU A 23 -4.12 5.48 -22.95
C GLU A 23 -3.70 5.98 -21.55
N LEU A 24 -3.52 7.29 -21.40
CA LEU A 24 -3.16 7.91 -20.13
C LEU A 24 -4.22 7.62 -19.06
N GLY A 25 -5.50 7.82 -19.38
CA GLY A 25 -6.61 7.57 -18.47
C GLY A 25 -6.69 6.11 -18.04
N GLN A 26 -6.53 5.16 -18.98
CA GLN A 26 -6.49 3.74 -18.65
C GLN A 26 -5.33 3.39 -17.72
N ARG A 27 -4.12 3.86 -18.04
CA ARG A 27 -2.93 3.58 -17.25
C ARG A 27 -3.07 4.13 -15.84
N LYS A 28 -3.51 5.38 -15.71
CA LYS A 28 -3.62 6.05 -14.41
C LYS A 28 -4.79 5.52 -13.58
N GLY A 29 -5.93 5.24 -14.20
CA GLY A 29 -7.05 4.56 -13.54
C GLY A 29 -6.66 3.17 -13.05
N HIS A 30 -5.90 2.40 -13.85
CA HIS A 30 -5.40 1.09 -13.43
C HIS A 30 -4.43 1.20 -12.25
N GLU A 31 -3.46 2.11 -12.31
CA GLU A 31 -2.49 2.37 -11.23
C GLU A 31 -3.21 2.66 -9.91
N LEU A 32 -4.12 3.65 -9.93
CA LEU A 32 -4.87 4.07 -8.75
C LEU A 32 -5.78 2.95 -8.22
N GLY A 33 -6.58 2.33 -9.09
CA GLY A 33 -7.53 1.29 -8.70
C GLY A 33 -6.86 0.03 -8.14
N ARG A 34 -5.76 -0.41 -8.78
CA ARG A 34 -5.00 -1.59 -8.34
C ARG A 34 -4.41 -1.38 -6.95
N GLU A 35 -3.71 -0.27 -6.74
CA GLU A 35 -3.05 -0.01 -5.46
C GLU A 35 -4.06 0.24 -4.33
N LEU A 36 -5.12 0.99 -4.60
CA LEU A 36 -6.21 1.21 -3.66
C LEU A 36 -6.86 -0.12 -3.24
N GLY A 37 -7.14 -1.01 -4.18
CA GLY A 37 -7.69 -2.34 -3.91
C GLY A 37 -6.79 -3.19 -3.03
N ILE A 38 -5.49 -3.23 -3.34
CA ILE A 38 -4.48 -3.94 -2.53
C ILE A 38 -4.47 -3.40 -1.10
N TYR A 39 -4.48 -2.07 -0.92
CA TYR A 39 -4.38 -1.45 0.40
C TYR A 39 -5.64 -1.65 1.22
N ARG A 40 -6.83 -1.48 0.63
CA ARG A 40 -8.11 -1.75 1.30
C ARG A 40 -8.17 -3.20 1.78
N GLY A 41 -7.94 -4.15 0.88
CA GLY A 41 -7.97 -5.58 1.22
C GLY A 41 -6.96 -5.95 2.30
N ARG A 42 -5.76 -5.39 2.24
CA ARG A 42 -4.72 -5.63 3.24
C ARG A 42 -5.08 -5.07 4.61
N VAL A 43 -5.56 -3.82 4.69
CA VAL A 43 -5.98 -3.20 5.95
C VAL A 43 -7.14 -3.98 6.57
N ASP A 44 -8.12 -4.37 5.76
CA ASP A 44 -9.27 -5.13 6.23
C ASP A 44 -8.86 -6.52 6.76
N ALA A 45 -7.96 -7.21 6.06
CA ALA A 45 -7.42 -8.48 6.53
C ALA A 45 -6.66 -8.34 7.86
N LEU A 46 -5.83 -7.30 8.01
CA LEU A 46 -5.07 -7.05 9.25
C LEU A 46 -6.00 -6.71 10.42
N ILE A 47 -7.06 -5.94 10.18
CA ILE A 47 -8.09 -5.65 11.19
C ILE A 47 -8.80 -6.95 11.60
N ALA A 48 -9.22 -7.78 10.65
CA ALA A 48 -9.88 -9.06 10.96
C ALA A 48 -8.99 -10.01 11.77
N VAL A 49 -7.69 -10.07 11.48
CA VAL A 49 -6.71 -10.84 12.27
C VAL A 49 -6.60 -10.29 13.70
N TYR A 50 -6.57 -8.97 13.85
CA TYR A 50 -6.55 -8.32 15.17
C TYR A 50 -7.84 -8.64 15.96
N ASP A 51 -9.02 -8.56 15.33
CA ASP A 51 -10.29 -8.82 15.99
C ASP A 51 -10.36 -10.27 16.51
N ALA A 52 -9.81 -11.21 15.73
CA ALA A 52 -9.68 -12.61 16.13
C ALA A 52 -8.60 -12.83 17.22
N HIS A 53 -7.54 -12.01 17.24
CA HIS A 53 -6.40 -12.16 18.13
C HIS A 53 -5.95 -10.81 18.74
N PRO A 54 -6.68 -10.24 19.72
CA PRO A 54 -6.40 -8.88 20.20
C PRO A 54 -4.99 -8.68 20.78
N GLN A 55 -4.35 -9.75 21.26
CA GLN A 55 -3.00 -9.74 21.83
C GLN A 55 -1.88 -9.70 20.77
N SER A 56 -2.19 -9.84 19.48
CA SER A 56 -1.18 -9.89 18.41
C SER A 56 -0.63 -8.51 18.00
N CYS A 57 -1.26 -7.43 18.49
CA CYS A 57 -1.02 -6.07 18.01
C CYS A 57 -1.02 -5.07 19.15
N SER A 58 -0.28 -3.97 19.00
CA SER A 58 -0.37 -2.83 19.93
C SER A 58 -1.57 -1.93 19.60
N ASP A 59 -2.10 -1.23 20.61
CA ASP A 59 -3.13 -0.19 20.44
C ASP A 59 -2.76 0.86 19.40
N ARG A 60 -1.47 1.20 19.31
CA ARG A 60 -0.93 2.12 18.31
C ARG A 60 -1.15 1.59 16.90
N MET A 61 -0.91 0.31 16.68
CA MET A 61 -1.10 -0.32 15.37
C MET A 61 -2.57 -0.40 15.01
N GLN A 62 -3.44 -0.76 15.97
CA GLN A 62 -4.88 -0.81 15.76
C GLN A 62 -5.45 0.57 15.38
N LYS A 63 -5.10 1.63 16.12
CA LYS A 63 -5.50 3.01 15.80
C LYS A 63 -5.04 3.44 14.40
N THR A 64 -3.82 3.03 14.02
CA THR A 64 -3.26 3.33 12.69
C THR A 64 -4.03 2.62 11.58
N LEU A 65 -4.38 1.34 11.77
CA LEU A 65 -5.19 0.56 10.82
C LEU A 65 -6.60 1.13 10.66
N ALA A 66 -7.26 1.53 11.75
CA ALA A 66 -8.56 2.18 11.69
C ALA A 66 -8.51 3.50 10.91
N ALA A 67 -7.49 4.35 11.18
CA ALA A 67 -7.28 5.58 10.44
C ALA A 67 -6.97 5.34 8.95
N LEU A 68 -6.21 4.29 8.64
CA LEU A 68 -5.94 3.85 7.26
C LEU A 68 -7.22 3.43 6.55
N ARG A 69 -8.08 2.63 7.20
CA ARG A 69 -9.36 2.18 6.62
C ARG A 69 -10.24 3.36 6.24
N ILE A 70 -10.38 4.35 7.13
CA ILE A 70 -11.16 5.57 6.87
C ILE A 70 -10.54 6.36 5.70
N ALA A 71 -9.22 6.60 5.73
CA ALA A 71 -8.54 7.36 4.69
C ALA A 71 -8.67 6.70 3.31
N LEU A 72 -8.50 5.37 3.23
CA LEU A 72 -8.64 4.61 2.00
C LEU A 72 -10.09 4.56 1.50
N ALA A 73 -11.09 4.56 2.40
CA ALA A 73 -12.50 4.60 2.03
C ALA A 73 -12.90 5.95 1.38
N GLY A 74 -12.23 7.04 1.78
CA GLY A 74 -12.45 8.38 1.22
C GLY A 74 -11.88 8.60 -0.18
N ILE A 75 -11.05 7.70 -0.71
CA ILE A 75 -10.51 7.81 -2.07
C ILE A 75 -11.55 7.31 -3.07
N GLU A 76 -11.91 8.17 -4.02
CA GLU A 76 -12.91 7.92 -5.04
C GLU A 76 -12.28 7.74 -6.42
N LEU A 77 -12.73 6.74 -7.18
CA LEU A 77 -12.19 6.44 -8.51
C LEU A 77 -13.01 7.13 -9.61
N ARG A 78 -13.29 8.44 -9.44
CA ARG A 78 -14.11 9.22 -10.40
C ARG A 78 -13.28 9.80 -11.52
N ASP A 79 -12.12 10.36 -11.20
CA ASP A 79 -11.18 10.91 -12.17
C ASP A 79 -9.85 10.13 -12.08
N PRO A 80 -9.42 9.43 -13.14
CA PRO A 80 -8.17 8.70 -13.15
C PRO A 80 -6.93 9.61 -13.04
N LEU A 81 -7.07 10.92 -13.17
CA LEU A 81 -6.00 11.91 -13.08
C LEU A 81 -6.08 12.78 -11.82
N ASP A 82 -7.00 12.48 -10.91
CA ASP A 82 -7.14 13.26 -9.68
C ASP A 82 -5.89 13.17 -8.79
N GLN A 83 -5.16 14.28 -8.72
CA GLN A 83 -3.93 14.37 -7.94
C GLN A 83 -4.20 14.19 -6.44
N GLU A 84 -5.37 14.63 -5.94
CA GLU A 84 -5.69 14.47 -4.52
C GLU A 84 -5.81 12.99 -4.13
N SER A 85 -6.41 12.18 -5.02
CA SER A 85 -6.48 10.72 -4.87
C SER A 85 -5.09 10.07 -4.86
N PHE A 86 -4.18 10.48 -5.75
CA PHE A 86 -2.79 9.99 -5.74
C PHE A 86 -2.05 10.38 -4.46
N ASP A 87 -2.17 11.64 -4.02
CA ASP A 87 -1.53 12.12 -2.79
C ASP A 87 -2.10 11.40 -1.56
N ALA A 88 -3.41 11.13 -1.54
CA ALA A 88 -4.04 10.34 -0.48
C ALA A 88 -3.51 8.91 -0.45
N LEU A 89 -3.32 8.29 -1.62
CA LEU A 89 -2.77 6.96 -1.75
C LEU A 89 -1.30 6.90 -1.28
N ASP A 90 -0.48 7.90 -1.60
CA ASP A 90 0.91 7.99 -1.13
C ASP A 90 1.02 8.17 0.40
N ARG A 91 0.11 8.95 0.99
CA ARG A 91 -0.01 9.03 2.46
C ARG A 91 -0.39 7.68 3.07
N ALA A 92 -1.31 6.94 2.44
CA ALA A 92 -1.71 5.61 2.88
C ALA A 92 -0.54 4.61 2.77
N ARG A 93 0.18 4.61 1.65
CA ARG A 93 1.38 3.80 1.41
C ARG A 93 2.42 4.00 2.52
N SER A 94 2.69 5.25 2.88
CA SER A 94 3.66 5.59 3.93
C SER A 94 3.25 5.01 5.29
N LYS A 95 1.96 5.14 5.66
CA LYS A 95 1.43 4.55 6.89
C LYS A 95 1.45 3.02 6.89
N LEU A 96 1.13 2.39 5.76
CA LEU A 96 1.22 0.93 5.62
C LEU A 96 2.65 0.42 5.79
N ARG A 97 3.65 1.13 5.25
CA ARG A 97 5.07 0.79 5.49
C ARG A 97 5.46 0.85 6.97
N MET A 98 4.89 1.79 7.73
CA MET A 98 5.09 1.84 9.18
C MET A 98 4.50 0.62 9.88
N VAL A 99 3.30 0.20 9.48
CA VAL A 99 2.67 -1.03 9.98
C VAL A 99 3.53 -2.25 9.65
N ASP A 100 4.08 -2.32 8.44
CA ASP A 100 4.97 -3.41 8.01
C ASP A 100 6.23 -3.51 8.87
N ALA A 101 6.84 -2.36 9.19
CA ALA A 101 7.99 -2.30 10.07
C ALA A 101 7.65 -2.82 11.49
N TRP A 102 6.46 -2.51 12.02
CA TRP A 102 6.02 -3.02 13.31
C TRP A 102 5.77 -4.53 13.29
N LEU A 103 5.14 -5.04 12.24
CA LEU A 103 4.91 -6.48 12.06
C LEU A 103 6.24 -7.26 11.91
N ALA A 104 7.22 -6.68 11.20
CA ALA A 104 8.55 -7.26 11.06
C ALA A 104 9.35 -7.22 12.38
N GLY A 105 9.28 -6.10 13.11
CA GLY A 105 9.94 -5.93 14.40
C GLY A 105 9.31 -6.75 15.54
N GLY A 106 8.03 -7.14 15.40
CA GLY A 106 7.33 -8.05 16.33
C GLY A 106 7.75 -9.52 16.21
N ARG A 107 8.49 -9.91 15.16
CA ARG A 107 9.18 -11.20 15.10
C ARG A 107 10.41 -11.16 15.99
N ALA A 108 10.21 -11.23 17.31
CA ALA A 108 11.30 -11.51 18.24
C ALA A 108 11.96 -12.84 17.84
N ARG A 109 13.27 -12.76 17.55
CA ARG A 109 14.22 -13.87 17.41
C ARG A 109 13.86 -15.02 18.38
N PRO A 110 13.82 -16.30 17.94
CA PRO A 110 13.57 -17.40 18.87
C PRO A 110 14.58 -17.33 20.02
N ALA A 111 14.10 -17.44 21.25
CA ALA A 111 14.94 -17.43 22.44
C ALA A 111 16.04 -18.49 22.27
N PRO A 112 17.31 -18.19 22.61
CA PRO A 112 18.33 -19.22 22.59
C PRO A 112 17.86 -20.36 23.50
N ALA A 113 17.85 -21.58 22.94
CA ALA A 113 17.48 -22.78 23.68
C ALA A 113 18.25 -22.77 25.01
N ALA A 114 17.51 -22.83 26.13
CA ALA A 114 18.12 -22.89 27.44
C ALA A 114 19.12 -24.04 27.45
N ALA A 115 20.40 -23.70 27.61
CA ALA A 115 21.48 -24.66 27.75
C ALA A 115 21.25 -25.42 29.06
N SER A 116 20.48 -26.50 28.97
CA SER A 116 20.47 -27.58 29.94
C SER A 116 21.81 -28.31 29.81
N GLY A 117 22.69 -28.19 30.81
CA GLY A 117 23.90 -29.01 30.82
C GLY A 117 24.96 -28.65 31.87
N SER A 118 24.70 -29.07 33.12
CA SER A 118 25.67 -29.50 34.15
C SER A 118 26.92 -28.66 34.44
N ARG A 119 26.93 -28.08 35.65
CA ARG A 119 28.13 -27.66 36.39
C ARG A 119 29.03 -28.89 36.64
N PRO A 120 30.33 -28.89 36.28
CA PRO A 120 31.22 -29.97 36.68
C PRO A 120 31.53 -29.90 38.18
N PRO A 121 31.72 -31.05 38.86
CA PRO A 121 32.05 -31.06 40.28
C PRO A 121 33.46 -30.51 40.54
N ASP A 122 33.56 -29.74 41.62
CA ASP A 122 34.79 -29.31 42.27
C ASP A 122 35.62 -30.55 42.64
N LEU A 123 36.82 -30.65 42.09
CA LEU A 123 37.85 -31.56 42.57
C LEU A 123 38.94 -30.73 43.21
N SER A 124 38.81 -30.56 44.52
CA SER A 124 39.88 -30.21 45.43
C SER A 124 40.81 -31.42 45.57
N PHE A 125 42.08 -31.27 45.20
CA PHE A 125 43.22 -32.08 45.68
C PHE A 125 44.40 -31.16 45.93
#